data_AF-A0A521FLN8-F1
#
_entry.id   AF-A0A521FLN8-F1
#
_cell.length_a   1.000
_cell.length_b   1.000
_cell.length_c   1.000
_cell.angle_alpha   90.00
_cell.angle_beta   90.00
_cell.angle_gamma   90.00
#
_symmetry.space_group_name_H-M   'P 1'
#
loop_
_entity.id
_entity.type
_entity.pdbx_description
1 polymer ?
#
loop_
_entity_poly.entity_id
_entity_poly.type
_entity_poly.pdbx_seq_one_letter_code
_entity_poly.pdbx_strand_id
1 'polypeptide(L)'
;MPLAKTPLSPKRRRFLQDTARAAGGCVVAGSLLAWLARDARALSAEALRPPGALPEREFLSACIRCGLCVRDCPYDTLKLAELGSDAGATGTPYFTARDVPCEMCDDIPCVAACPTGALDPTLDNIDDAKMGVAVLVDQENCLNFLGLRCDVCYRVCPVIDEAITLETAHNARSGHHAMFIPTVHADRCTGCGMCEKSCVLPEAAIKVLPARLARGSSADHYRKGWEEKDAKGAPVVEGIIDLPDRLPGPGVDNLIAPGGFEPGYDLPGVGQ
;
A
#
# COMPACT_ATOMS: atom_id res chain seq x y z
N MET A 1 31.94 63.03 37.07
CA MET A 1 32.86 61.91 37.36
C MET A 1 32.61 60.82 36.34
N PRO A 2 33.55 60.50 35.44
CA PRO A 2 33.37 59.39 34.52
C PRO A 2 33.61 58.08 35.28
N LEU A 3 32.65 57.14 35.19
CA LEU A 3 32.77 55.79 35.72
C LEU A 3 33.93 55.07 35.01
N ALA A 4 34.99 54.79 35.75
CA ALA A 4 36.12 54.00 35.26
C ALA A 4 35.63 52.59 34.90
N LYS A 5 35.63 52.26 33.59
CA LYS A 5 35.34 50.90 33.12
C LYS A 5 36.51 50.00 33.52
N THR A 6 36.29 49.11 34.47
CA THR A 6 37.26 48.08 34.87
C THR A 6 37.67 47.26 33.63
N PRO A 7 38.96 47.11 33.32
CA PRO A 7 39.39 46.37 32.15
C PRO A 7 39.01 44.89 32.30
N LEU A 8 38.22 44.36 31.36
CA LEU A 8 37.86 42.94 31.32
C LEU A 8 39.13 42.08 31.32
N SER A 9 39.31 41.24 32.35
CA SER A 9 40.51 40.40 32.48
C SER A 9 40.67 39.50 31.23
N PRO A 10 41.87 39.42 30.63
CA PRO A 10 42.13 38.59 29.45
C PRO A 10 41.76 37.11 29.66
N LYS A 11 41.95 36.60 30.89
CA LYS A 11 41.63 35.20 31.27
C LYS A 11 40.13 34.91 31.21
N ARG A 12 39.26 35.80 31.73
CA ARG A 12 37.79 35.63 31.63
C ARG A 12 37.32 35.68 30.18
N ARG A 13 37.86 36.60 29.37
CA ARG A 13 37.52 36.68 27.93
C ARG A 13 37.90 35.38 27.21
N ARG A 14 39.10 34.86 27.47
CA ARG A 14 39.57 33.59 26.90
C ARG A 14 38.71 32.41 27.32
N PHE A 15 38.38 32.29 28.60
CA PHE A 15 37.47 31.24 29.11
C PHE A 15 36.09 31.26 28.43
N LEU A 16 35.48 32.45 28.31
CA LEU A 16 34.17 32.60 27.63
C LEU A 16 34.27 32.25 26.13
N GLN A 17 35.35 32.65 25.46
CA GLN A 17 35.58 32.33 24.05
C GLN A 17 35.81 30.84 23.83
N ASP A 18 36.60 30.18 24.68
CA ASP A 18 36.89 28.75 24.59
C ASP A 18 35.64 27.92 24.92
N THR A 19 34.85 28.34 25.91
CA THR A 19 33.56 27.71 26.24
C THR A 19 32.57 27.87 25.09
N ALA A 20 32.46 29.06 24.49
CA ALA A 20 31.57 29.29 23.35
C ALA A 20 31.99 28.46 22.12
N ARG A 21 33.29 28.32 21.85
CA ARG A 21 33.82 27.47 20.79
C ARG A 21 33.54 25.99 21.04
N ALA A 22 33.75 25.52 22.27
CA ALA A 22 33.47 24.14 22.65
C ALA A 22 31.97 23.84 22.52
N ALA A 23 31.11 24.71 23.06
CA ALA A 23 29.66 24.57 22.94
C ALA A 23 29.20 24.59 21.47
N GLY A 24 29.72 25.51 20.66
CA GLY A 24 29.45 25.57 19.22
C GLY A 24 29.89 24.31 18.49
N GLY A 25 31.08 23.78 18.79
CA GLY A 25 31.58 22.52 18.25
C GLY A 25 30.69 21.33 18.60
N CYS A 26 30.27 21.21 19.86
CA CYS A 26 29.34 20.17 20.30
C CYS A 26 27.97 20.26 19.61
N VAL A 27 27.44 21.47 19.42
CA VAL A 27 26.16 21.67 18.72
C VAL A 27 26.27 21.25 17.26
N VAL A 28 27.33 21.63 16.55
CA VAL A 28 27.54 21.25 15.15
C VAL A 28 27.72 19.74 15.03
N ALA A 29 28.60 19.14 15.82
CA ALA A 29 28.82 17.69 15.81
C ALA A 29 27.55 16.91 16.19
N GLY A 30 26.84 17.35 17.22
CA GLY A 30 25.58 16.75 17.66
C GLY A 30 24.49 16.85 16.59
N SER A 31 24.40 17.98 15.89
CA SER A 31 23.42 18.17 14.81
C SER A 31 23.75 17.29 13.60
N LEU A 32 25.02 17.18 13.23
CA LEU A 32 25.47 16.30 12.15
C LEU A 32 25.19 14.82 12.47
N LEU A 33 25.49 14.39 13.70
CA LEU A 33 25.19 13.04 14.17
C LEU A 33 23.68 12.77 14.19
N ALA A 34 22.89 13.73 14.65
CA ALA A 34 21.43 13.61 14.66
C ALA A 34 20.85 13.52 13.23
N TRP A 35 21.41 14.29 12.28
CA TRP A 35 21.01 14.20 10.88
C TRP A 35 21.34 12.82 10.29
N LEU A 36 22.57 12.34 10.49
CA LEU A 36 22.99 11.02 10.02
C LEU A 36 22.15 9.89 10.63
N ALA A 37 21.82 9.99 11.92
CA ALA A 37 20.97 9.01 12.60
C ALA A 37 19.52 9.00 12.11
N ARG A 38 19.00 10.16 11.65
CA ARG A 38 17.67 10.25 11.03
C ARG A 38 17.66 9.64 9.64
N ASP A 39 18.67 9.95 8.83
CA ASP A 39 18.81 9.41 7.48
C ASP A 39 18.87 7.87 7.51
N ALA A 40 19.64 7.30 8.44
CA ALA A 40 19.76 5.86 8.65
C ALA A 40 18.46 5.14 9.08
N ARG A 41 17.37 5.88 9.35
CA ARG A 41 16.05 5.35 9.72
C ARG A 41 14.94 5.82 8.78
N ALA A 42 15.27 6.60 7.76
CA ALA A 42 14.29 7.08 6.82
C ALA A 42 13.71 5.90 6.02
N LEU A 43 12.44 6.00 5.65
CA LEU A 43 11.89 5.25 4.54
C LEU A 43 10.98 6.21 3.81
N SER A 44 11.27 6.44 2.54
CA SER A 44 10.48 7.38 1.76
C SER A 44 9.08 6.86 1.48
N ALA A 45 8.24 7.73 0.93
CA ALA A 45 6.86 7.40 0.60
C ALA A 45 6.76 6.44 -0.60
N GLU A 46 7.75 6.45 -1.50
CA GLU A 46 7.71 5.72 -2.77
C GLU A 46 8.69 4.54 -2.83
N ALA A 47 9.66 4.47 -1.91
CA ALA A 47 10.59 3.35 -1.88
C ALA A 47 9.94 2.08 -1.32
N LEU A 48 10.01 1.03 -2.12
CA LEU A 48 9.51 -0.29 -1.80
C LEU A 48 10.67 -1.21 -1.43
N ARG A 49 10.45 -2.10 -0.46
CA ARG A 49 11.45 -3.08 -0.04
C ARG A 49 11.39 -4.32 -0.97
N PRO A 50 12.51 -5.06 -1.12
CA PRO A 50 12.54 -6.33 -1.86
C PRO A 50 11.47 -7.33 -1.35
N PRO A 51 11.14 -8.36 -2.15
CA PRO A 51 10.26 -9.43 -1.69
C PRO A 51 10.83 -10.13 -0.45
N GLY A 52 9.94 -10.56 0.44
CA GLY A 52 10.29 -11.18 1.71
C GLY A 52 10.81 -10.22 2.78
N ALA A 53 10.88 -8.90 2.55
CA ALA A 53 11.35 -7.99 3.57
C ALA A 53 10.49 -8.03 4.85
N LEU A 54 11.16 -8.18 5.99
CA LEU A 54 10.52 -8.09 7.30
C LEU A 54 9.88 -6.71 7.52
N PRO A 55 8.99 -6.56 8.53
CA PRO A 55 8.49 -5.24 8.93
C PRO A 55 9.64 -4.25 9.14
N GLU A 56 9.47 -3.01 8.66
CA GLU A 56 10.58 -2.05 8.48
C GLU A 56 11.55 -1.96 9.66
N ARG A 57 11.06 -1.96 10.90
CA ARG A 57 11.92 -1.90 12.09
C ARG A 57 12.80 -3.14 12.25
N GLU A 58 12.24 -4.31 12.02
CA GLU A 58 12.94 -5.60 12.10
C GLU A 58 13.91 -5.75 10.94
N PHE A 59 13.47 -5.40 9.73
CA PHE A 59 14.31 -5.33 8.55
C PHE A 59 15.55 -4.47 8.76
N LEU A 60 15.40 -3.23 9.27
CA LEU A 60 16.52 -2.34 9.54
C LEU A 60 17.47 -2.87 10.63
N SER A 61 16.98 -3.70 11.54
CA SER A 61 17.79 -4.32 12.59
C SER A 61 18.57 -5.55 12.10
N ALA A 62 18.01 -6.30 11.14
CA ALA A 62 18.61 -7.51 10.58
C ALA A 62 19.50 -7.22 9.36
N CYS A 63 19.22 -6.16 8.61
CA CYS A 63 19.95 -5.83 7.39
C CYS A 63 21.36 -5.31 7.70
N ILE A 64 22.38 -6.08 7.30
CA ILE A 64 23.79 -5.70 7.42
C ILE A 64 24.31 -4.88 6.24
N ARG A 65 23.42 -4.44 5.33
CA ARG A 65 23.77 -3.59 4.16
C ARG A 65 24.85 -4.19 3.25
N CYS A 66 24.84 -5.52 3.08
CA CYS A 66 25.86 -6.23 2.30
C CYS A 66 25.69 -6.10 0.78
N GLY A 67 24.50 -5.69 0.29
CA GLY A 67 24.22 -5.52 -1.13
C GLY A 67 24.06 -6.82 -1.95
N LEU A 68 24.07 -8.00 -1.30
CA LEU A 68 23.97 -9.29 -1.99
C LEU A 68 22.64 -9.44 -2.76
N CYS A 69 21.53 -9.01 -2.16
CA CYS A 69 20.22 -9.01 -2.81
C CYS A 69 20.17 -8.11 -4.07
N VAL A 70 20.91 -6.99 -4.08
CA VAL A 70 21.00 -6.09 -5.23
C VAL A 70 21.82 -6.74 -6.34
N ARG A 71 22.96 -7.34 -6.00
CA ARG A 71 23.82 -8.04 -6.96
C ARG A 71 23.11 -9.23 -7.61
N ASP A 72 22.34 -9.98 -6.84
CA ASP A 72 21.68 -11.21 -7.31
C ASP A 72 20.29 -10.94 -7.92
N CYS A 73 19.87 -9.68 -8.01
CA CYS A 73 18.66 -9.29 -8.73
C CYS A 73 18.95 -9.28 -10.24
N PRO A 74 18.33 -10.16 -11.05
CA PRO A 74 18.68 -10.28 -12.47
C PRO A 74 18.19 -9.13 -13.35
N TYR A 75 17.29 -8.28 -12.84
CA TYR A 75 16.62 -7.22 -13.60
C TYR A 75 17.02 -5.80 -13.17
N ASP A 76 18.04 -5.65 -12.32
CA ASP A 76 18.47 -4.35 -11.77
C ASP A 76 17.33 -3.54 -11.12
N THR A 77 16.29 -4.24 -10.64
CA THR A 77 15.15 -3.66 -9.91
C THR A 77 15.63 -3.01 -8.62
N LEU A 78 16.49 -3.72 -7.87
CA LEU A 78 16.93 -3.30 -6.55
C LEU A 78 18.13 -2.36 -6.64
N LYS A 79 18.12 -1.31 -5.82
CA LYS A 79 19.22 -0.36 -5.66
C LYS A 79 19.53 -0.18 -4.18
N LEU A 80 20.75 0.22 -3.85
CA LEU A 80 21.10 0.62 -2.48
C LEU A 80 20.78 2.09 -2.28
N ALA A 81 20.12 2.41 -1.17
CA ALA A 81 19.85 3.80 -0.80
C ALA A 81 21.17 4.54 -0.54
N GLU A 82 21.31 5.73 -1.13
CA GLU A 82 22.48 6.57 -0.93
C GLU A 82 22.28 7.49 0.26
N LEU A 83 23.36 8.08 0.78
CA LEU A 83 23.28 8.98 1.91
C LEU A 83 22.54 10.26 1.49
N GLY A 84 21.47 10.59 2.21
CA GLY A 84 20.64 11.76 1.89
C GLY A 84 19.74 11.59 0.68
N SER A 85 19.55 10.36 0.17
CA SER A 85 18.56 10.10 -0.88
C SER A 85 17.17 9.85 -0.28
N ASP A 86 16.13 10.24 -1.02
CA ASP A 86 14.74 10.00 -0.66
C ASP A 86 14.32 8.53 -0.93
N ALA A 87 15.21 7.57 -0.70
CA ALA A 87 14.95 6.14 -0.89
C ALA A 87 14.76 5.41 0.45
N GLY A 88 15.30 5.96 1.52
CA GLY A 88 15.26 5.38 2.85
C GLY A 88 16.64 5.18 3.44
N ALA A 89 16.74 4.34 4.47
CA ALA A 89 17.93 4.18 5.27
C ALA A 89 19.16 3.87 4.40
N THR A 90 20.21 4.69 4.53
CA THR A 90 21.44 4.54 3.74
C THR A 90 21.93 3.09 3.71
N GLY A 91 22.30 2.60 2.53
CA GLY A 91 22.82 1.26 2.28
C GLY A 91 21.80 0.13 2.37
N THR A 92 20.52 0.43 2.54
CA THR A 92 19.45 -0.59 2.49
C THR A 92 18.90 -0.75 1.07
N PRO A 93 18.51 -1.97 0.66
CA PRO A 93 17.94 -2.20 -0.67
C PRO A 93 16.53 -1.65 -0.77
N TYR A 94 16.21 -1.08 -1.92
CA TYR A 94 14.88 -0.59 -2.28
C TYR A 94 14.67 -0.66 -3.80
N PHE A 95 13.44 -0.48 -4.25
CA PHE A 95 13.13 -0.19 -5.65
C PHE A 95 12.02 0.85 -5.76
N THR A 96 11.92 1.47 -6.94
CA THR A 96 10.85 2.39 -7.29
C THR A 96 10.03 1.76 -8.42
N ALA A 97 8.77 1.46 -8.14
CA ALA A 97 7.89 0.73 -9.06
C ALA A 97 7.78 1.37 -10.44
N ARG A 98 7.74 2.72 -10.51
CA ARG A 98 7.68 3.47 -11.78
C ARG A 98 8.93 3.33 -12.66
N ASP A 99 10.09 3.11 -12.05
CA ASP A 99 11.37 3.02 -12.76
C ASP A 99 11.59 1.60 -13.31
N VAL A 100 11.77 0.64 -12.40
CA VAL A 100 11.97 -0.78 -12.71
C VAL A 100 11.23 -1.56 -11.62
N PRO A 101 10.08 -2.20 -11.94
CA PRO A 101 9.32 -2.98 -10.97
C PRO A 101 10.01 -4.32 -10.65
N CYS A 102 9.48 -5.04 -9.67
CA CYS A 102 9.85 -6.43 -9.43
C CYS A 102 9.23 -7.33 -10.50
N GLU A 103 10.08 -8.10 -11.17
CA GLU A 103 9.69 -9.05 -12.22
C GLU A 103 9.18 -10.40 -11.67
N MET A 104 8.96 -10.52 -10.35
CA MET A 104 8.38 -11.70 -9.70
C MET A 104 9.09 -13.02 -10.06
N CYS A 105 10.41 -13.10 -9.86
CA CYS A 105 11.18 -14.30 -10.14
C CYS A 105 10.74 -15.47 -9.25
N ASP A 106 10.41 -16.63 -9.85
CA ASP A 106 9.96 -17.83 -9.14
C ASP A 106 10.96 -18.38 -8.12
N ASP A 107 12.26 -18.22 -8.38
CA ASP A 107 13.36 -18.71 -7.54
C ASP A 107 13.83 -17.68 -6.48
N ILE A 108 13.22 -16.49 -6.48
CA ILE A 108 13.44 -15.40 -5.50
C ILE A 108 14.93 -15.22 -5.10
N PRO A 109 15.85 -14.99 -6.06
CA PRO A 109 17.28 -15.04 -5.82
C PRO A 109 17.75 -13.99 -4.80
N CYS A 110 17.06 -12.85 -4.73
CA CYS A 110 17.35 -11.80 -3.76
C CYS A 110 17.14 -12.24 -2.30
N VAL A 111 16.13 -13.09 -2.02
CA VAL A 111 15.88 -13.66 -0.69
C VAL A 111 16.93 -14.72 -0.38
N ALA A 112 17.21 -15.63 -1.31
CA ALA A 112 18.23 -16.67 -1.16
C ALA A 112 19.64 -16.09 -0.88
N ALA A 113 19.93 -14.92 -1.45
CA ALA A 113 21.19 -14.21 -1.25
C ALA A 113 21.31 -13.53 0.13
N CYS A 114 20.22 -13.38 0.90
CA CYS A 114 20.23 -12.68 2.17
C CYS A 114 20.80 -13.54 3.31
N PRO A 115 21.97 -13.21 3.88
CA PRO A 115 22.61 -14.07 4.87
C PRO A 115 22.08 -13.90 6.29
N THR A 116 21.31 -12.83 6.56
CA THR A 116 20.88 -12.46 7.91
C THR A 116 19.40 -12.71 8.18
N GLY A 117 18.63 -13.13 7.19
CA GLY A 117 17.18 -13.24 7.30
C GLY A 117 16.46 -11.89 7.37
N ALA A 118 17.10 -10.80 6.92
CA ALA A 118 16.40 -9.52 6.75
C ALA A 118 15.29 -9.62 5.70
N LEU A 119 15.50 -10.49 4.71
CA LEU A 119 14.46 -11.01 3.85
C LEU A 119 14.12 -12.43 4.35
N ASP A 120 12.84 -12.73 4.51
CA ASP A 120 12.33 -13.97 5.07
C ASP A 120 12.69 -15.17 4.17
N PRO A 121 13.57 -16.07 4.63
CA PRO A 121 13.97 -17.23 3.84
C PRO A 121 12.88 -18.30 3.70
N THR A 122 11.76 -18.15 4.43
CA THR A 122 10.61 -19.04 4.34
C THR A 122 9.65 -18.67 3.20
N LEU A 123 9.86 -17.51 2.56
CA LEU A 123 9.13 -17.14 1.35
C LEU A 123 9.56 -18.05 0.20
N ASP A 124 8.70 -19.00 -0.14
CA ASP A 124 8.88 -19.99 -1.21
C ASP A 124 8.08 -19.67 -2.46
N ASN A 125 6.89 -19.07 -2.31
CA ASN A 125 6.07 -18.57 -3.40
C ASN A 125 6.16 -17.03 -3.48
N ILE A 126 6.57 -16.52 -4.65
CA ILE A 126 6.72 -15.09 -4.89
C ILE A 126 5.39 -14.32 -4.80
N ASP A 127 4.25 -14.99 -5.06
CA ASP A 127 2.92 -14.39 -4.96
C ASP A 127 2.49 -14.07 -3.52
N ASP A 128 3.17 -14.65 -2.52
CA ASP A 128 2.93 -14.35 -1.11
C ASP A 128 3.75 -13.14 -0.62
N ALA A 129 4.66 -12.62 -1.45
CA ALA A 129 5.50 -11.48 -1.09
C ALA A 129 4.66 -10.22 -0.81
N LYS A 130 5.05 -9.44 0.22
CA LYS A 130 4.40 -8.17 0.60
C LYS A 130 5.37 -6.99 0.53
N MET A 131 5.68 -6.54 -0.67
CA MET A 131 6.57 -5.39 -0.93
C MET A 131 5.85 -4.04 -0.75
N GLY A 132 4.55 -4.01 -1.06
CA GLY A 132 3.71 -2.82 -1.03
C GLY A 132 2.27 -3.14 -1.44
N VAL A 133 1.47 -2.12 -1.67
CA VAL A 133 0.08 -2.26 -2.12
C VAL A 133 -0.18 -1.25 -3.23
N ALA A 134 -0.72 -1.71 -4.34
CA ALA A 134 -1.17 -0.83 -5.42
C ALA A 134 -2.43 -0.07 -5.00
N VAL A 135 -2.46 1.23 -5.28
CA VAL A 135 -3.57 2.12 -4.98
C VAL A 135 -3.87 2.93 -6.22
N LEU A 136 -5.13 2.92 -6.66
CA LEU A 136 -5.58 3.83 -7.69
C LEU A 136 -5.76 5.22 -7.05
N VAL A 137 -4.72 6.04 -7.16
CA VAL A 137 -4.63 7.36 -6.52
C VAL A 137 -5.37 8.44 -7.30
N ASP A 138 -5.54 8.26 -8.61
CA ASP A 138 -6.14 9.26 -9.49
C ASP A 138 -7.23 8.65 -10.36
N GLN A 139 -8.46 8.69 -9.85
CA GLN A 139 -9.65 8.24 -10.57
C GLN A 139 -10.08 9.24 -11.66
N GLU A 140 -9.68 10.51 -11.57
CA GLU A 140 -10.10 11.54 -12.53
C GLU A 140 -9.32 11.46 -13.85
N ASN A 141 -8.06 11.02 -13.80
CA ASN A 141 -7.23 10.83 -14.99
C ASN A 141 -7.14 9.37 -15.47
N CYS A 142 -7.58 8.39 -14.66
CA CYS A 142 -7.57 6.99 -15.07
C CYS A 142 -8.45 6.77 -16.32
N LEU A 143 -7.87 6.23 -17.39
CA LEU A 143 -8.58 6.03 -18.67
C LEU A 143 -9.81 5.12 -18.53
N ASN A 144 -9.77 4.12 -17.64
CA ASN A 144 -10.91 3.25 -17.36
C ASN A 144 -12.06 4.00 -16.66
N PHE A 145 -11.76 4.94 -15.77
CA PHE A 145 -12.76 5.82 -15.15
C PHE A 145 -13.33 6.84 -16.14
N LEU A 146 -12.54 7.26 -17.13
CA LEU A 146 -13.02 8.13 -18.21
C LEU A 146 -13.91 7.39 -19.24
N GLY A 147 -13.99 6.06 -19.14
CA GLY A 147 -14.80 5.18 -19.99
C GLY A 147 -14.08 4.60 -21.20
N LEU A 148 -12.75 4.71 -21.27
CA LEU A 148 -11.93 4.01 -22.25
C LEU A 148 -11.52 2.64 -21.73
N ARG A 149 -11.38 1.66 -22.61
CA ARG A 149 -10.95 0.30 -22.23
C ARG A 149 -9.42 0.18 -22.33
N CYS A 150 -8.72 0.68 -21.31
CA CYS A 150 -7.27 0.57 -21.22
C CYS A 150 -6.86 -0.81 -20.67
N ASP A 151 -7.37 -1.18 -19.48
CA ASP A 151 -7.16 -2.48 -18.80
C ASP A 151 -5.68 -2.90 -18.61
N VAL A 152 -4.71 -2.02 -18.90
CA VAL A 152 -3.28 -2.39 -18.91
C VAL A 152 -2.82 -2.83 -17.52
N CYS A 153 -3.14 -2.06 -16.46
CA CYS A 153 -2.75 -2.40 -15.10
C CYS A 153 -3.26 -3.77 -14.63
N TYR A 154 -4.46 -4.16 -15.07
CA TYR A 154 -5.06 -5.46 -14.81
C TYR A 154 -4.33 -6.57 -15.59
N ARG A 155 -4.11 -6.38 -16.90
CA ARG A 155 -3.49 -7.40 -17.77
C ARG A 155 -2.03 -7.69 -17.48
N VAL A 156 -1.28 -6.71 -16.97
CA VAL A 156 0.13 -6.89 -16.59
C VAL A 156 0.29 -7.42 -15.16
N CYS A 157 -0.80 -7.54 -14.41
CA CYS A 157 -0.73 -8.05 -13.05
C CYS A 157 -0.39 -9.54 -13.08
N PRO A 158 0.69 -10.00 -12.41
CA PRO A 158 1.02 -11.43 -12.33
C PRO A 158 -0.05 -12.22 -11.58
N VAL A 159 -0.65 -11.58 -10.57
CA VAL A 159 -1.71 -12.14 -9.74
C VAL A 159 -3.08 -11.62 -10.22
N ILE A 160 -3.31 -11.69 -11.54
CA ILE A 160 -4.53 -11.21 -12.19
C ILE A 160 -5.77 -11.92 -11.63
N ASP A 161 -6.93 -11.22 -11.63
CA ASP A 161 -8.21 -11.68 -11.06
C ASP A 161 -8.22 -11.88 -9.53
N GLU A 162 -7.06 -11.88 -8.87
CA GLU A 162 -6.96 -11.90 -7.41
C GLU A 162 -6.50 -10.56 -6.85
N ALA A 163 -5.35 -10.04 -7.29
CA ALA A 163 -4.81 -8.77 -6.81
C ALA A 163 -5.48 -7.56 -7.45
N ILE A 164 -5.89 -7.67 -8.72
CA ILE A 164 -6.61 -6.63 -9.44
C ILE A 164 -7.79 -7.28 -10.18
N THR A 165 -9.00 -6.79 -9.93
CA THR A 165 -10.21 -7.14 -10.69
C THR A 165 -10.71 -5.94 -11.50
N LEU A 166 -11.55 -6.19 -12.50
CA LEU A 166 -12.25 -5.16 -13.26
C LEU A 166 -13.73 -5.14 -12.88
N GLU A 167 -14.10 -4.22 -11.99
CA GLU A 167 -15.48 -4.07 -11.55
C GLU A 167 -16.29 -3.27 -12.57
N THR A 168 -17.43 -3.81 -12.97
CA THR A 168 -18.29 -3.14 -13.95
C THR A 168 -19.11 -2.03 -13.28
N ALA A 169 -19.02 -0.81 -13.83
CA ALA A 169 -19.80 0.34 -13.39
C ALA A 169 -20.54 1.00 -14.56
N HIS A 170 -21.70 1.60 -14.28
CA HIS A 170 -22.47 2.31 -15.30
C HIS A 170 -21.86 3.69 -15.59
N ASN A 171 -21.62 4.02 -16.87
CA ASN A 171 -21.15 5.34 -17.24
C ASN A 171 -22.29 6.37 -17.23
N ALA A 172 -22.43 7.11 -16.13
CA ALA A 172 -23.46 8.14 -15.97
C ALA A 172 -23.44 9.24 -17.05
N ARG A 173 -22.28 9.52 -17.67
CA ARG A 173 -22.15 10.55 -18.72
C ARG A 173 -22.71 10.10 -20.06
N SER A 174 -22.52 8.83 -20.43
CA SER A 174 -22.97 8.31 -21.73
C SER A 174 -24.25 7.49 -21.69
N GLY A 175 -24.67 6.99 -20.52
CA GLY A 175 -25.90 6.21 -20.32
C GLY A 175 -25.94 4.83 -20.98
N HIS A 176 -24.97 4.48 -21.84
CA HIS A 176 -24.99 3.24 -22.62
C HIS A 176 -23.73 2.39 -22.49
N HIS A 177 -22.60 2.96 -22.06
CA HIS A 177 -21.34 2.22 -21.92
C HIS A 177 -21.09 1.76 -20.48
N ALA A 178 -20.55 0.55 -20.33
CA ALA A 178 -19.97 0.09 -19.08
C ALA A 178 -18.54 0.65 -18.92
N MET A 179 -18.18 1.00 -17.70
CA MET A 179 -16.81 1.29 -17.28
C MET A 179 -16.25 0.06 -16.58
N PHE A 180 -14.97 -0.22 -16.80
CA PHE A 180 -14.29 -1.37 -16.20
C PHE A 180 -13.30 -0.85 -15.16
N ILE A 181 -13.76 -0.70 -13.93
CA ILE A 181 -13.03 -0.03 -12.86
C ILE A 181 -11.97 -0.99 -12.27
N PRO A 182 -10.66 -0.69 -12.42
CA PRO A 182 -9.63 -1.51 -11.80
C PRO A 182 -9.71 -1.37 -10.28
N THR A 183 -9.96 -2.48 -9.60
CA THR A 183 -10.08 -2.57 -8.14
C THR A 183 -8.97 -3.43 -7.60
N VAL A 184 -8.17 -2.87 -6.69
CA VAL A 184 -7.04 -3.57 -6.09
C VAL A 184 -7.47 -4.23 -4.77
N HIS A 185 -7.18 -5.52 -4.64
CA HIS A 185 -7.39 -6.29 -3.41
C HIS A 185 -6.06 -6.44 -2.67
N ALA A 186 -5.90 -5.68 -1.58
CA ALA A 186 -4.59 -5.55 -0.93
C ALA A 186 -4.08 -6.82 -0.23
N ASP A 187 -4.98 -7.75 0.11
CA ASP A 187 -4.63 -9.06 0.66
C ASP A 187 -3.91 -9.94 -0.37
N ARG A 188 -4.25 -9.78 -1.66
CA ARG A 188 -3.62 -10.49 -2.78
C ARG A 188 -2.54 -9.69 -3.49
N CYS A 189 -2.58 -8.37 -3.39
CA CYS A 189 -1.54 -7.52 -3.96
C CYS A 189 -0.18 -7.79 -3.32
N THR A 190 0.83 -8.04 -4.15
CA THR A 190 2.22 -8.23 -3.70
C THR A 190 3.00 -6.92 -3.61
N GLY A 191 2.55 -5.91 -4.35
CA GLY A 191 3.26 -4.64 -4.50
C GLY A 191 4.46 -4.71 -5.45
N CYS A 192 4.44 -5.61 -6.45
CA CYS A 192 5.55 -5.75 -7.41
C CYS A 192 5.81 -4.50 -8.26
N GLY A 193 4.80 -3.64 -8.49
CA GLY A 193 4.97 -2.39 -9.23
C GLY A 193 4.68 -2.45 -10.72
N MET A 194 4.43 -3.62 -11.31
CA MET A 194 4.19 -3.74 -12.76
C MET A 194 3.02 -2.87 -13.24
N CYS A 195 1.93 -2.79 -12.46
CA CYS A 195 0.78 -1.97 -12.78
C CYS A 195 1.09 -0.46 -12.86
N GLU A 196 2.00 0.03 -12.02
CA GLU A 196 2.44 1.43 -12.03
C GLU A 196 3.39 1.71 -13.18
N LYS A 197 4.34 0.80 -13.44
CA LYS A 197 5.27 0.90 -14.57
C LYS A 197 4.52 0.95 -15.90
N SER A 198 3.56 0.04 -16.08
CA SER A 198 2.80 -0.10 -17.33
C SER A 198 1.68 0.93 -17.48
N CYS A 199 1.41 1.77 -16.48
CA CYS A 199 0.44 2.84 -16.63
C CYS A 199 0.88 3.79 -17.77
N VAL A 200 0.03 3.90 -18.79
CA VAL A 200 0.31 4.64 -20.04
C VAL A 200 0.29 6.16 -19.88
N LEU A 201 -0.14 6.65 -18.71
CA LEU A 201 -0.14 8.08 -18.40
C LEU A 201 1.28 8.56 -18.08
N PRO A 202 1.60 9.85 -18.32
CA PRO A 202 2.89 10.43 -17.93
C PRO A 202 3.16 10.29 -16.44
N GLU A 203 2.16 10.63 -15.63
CA GLU A 203 2.10 10.36 -14.19
C GLU A 203 1.10 9.22 -13.95
N ALA A 204 1.54 8.18 -13.25
CA ALA A 204 0.74 6.98 -13.09
C ALA A 204 -0.49 7.24 -12.19
N ALA A 205 -1.68 6.90 -12.68
CA ALA A 205 -2.92 6.97 -11.91
C ALA A 205 -3.02 5.88 -10.83
N ILE A 206 -2.30 4.78 -11.01
CA ILE A 206 -2.13 3.71 -10.03
C ILE A 206 -0.69 3.72 -9.55
N LYS A 207 -0.49 3.80 -8.23
CA LYS A 207 0.83 3.84 -7.59
C LYS A 207 0.95 2.73 -6.55
N VAL A 208 2.12 2.15 -6.42
CA VAL A 208 2.42 1.17 -5.38
C VAL A 208 3.06 1.89 -4.21
N LEU A 209 2.40 1.82 -3.06
CA LEU A 209 2.83 2.47 -1.84
C LEU A 209 3.12 1.43 -0.78
N PRO A 210 4.03 1.71 0.17
CA PRO A 210 4.18 0.88 1.34
C PRO A 210 2.85 0.69 2.08
N ALA A 211 2.60 -0.51 2.61
CA ALA A 211 1.32 -0.87 3.23
C ALA A 211 0.86 0.13 4.30
N ARG A 212 1.79 0.70 5.08
CA ARG A 212 1.51 1.73 6.11
C ARG A 212 0.87 3.01 5.57
N LEU A 213 1.10 3.33 4.30
CA LEU A 213 0.56 4.52 3.61
C LEU A 213 -0.66 4.15 2.77
N ALA A 214 -0.65 2.96 2.17
CA ALA A 214 -1.73 2.48 1.32
C ALA A 214 -2.98 2.05 2.09
N ARG A 215 -2.84 1.61 3.34
CA ARG A 215 -3.92 0.96 4.11
C ARG A 215 -4.24 1.73 5.38
N GLY A 216 -5.53 1.96 5.60
CA GLY A 216 -6.06 2.35 6.91
C GLY A 216 -6.28 1.16 7.83
N SER A 217 -6.40 1.41 9.13
CA SER A 217 -6.87 0.41 10.11
C SER A 217 -8.39 0.41 10.20
N SER A 218 -9.00 -0.76 10.38
CA SER A 218 -10.39 -0.82 10.85
C SER A 218 -10.50 -0.20 12.25
N ALA A 219 -11.66 0.36 12.58
CA ALA A 219 -11.89 0.85 13.93
C ALA A 219 -12.06 -0.34 14.90
N ASP A 220 -11.41 -0.29 16.06
CA ASP A 220 -11.43 -1.40 17.04
C ASP A 220 -12.84 -1.79 17.51
N HIS A 221 -13.76 -0.83 17.50
CA HIS A 221 -15.16 -1.04 17.88
C HIS A 221 -16.03 -1.57 16.74
N TYR A 222 -15.55 -1.52 15.49
CA TYR A 222 -16.31 -1.98 14.33
C TYR A 222 -16.00 -3.44 14.03
N ARG A 223 -16.90 -4.32 14.45
CA ARG A 223 -16.82 -5.76 14.18
C ARG A 223 -17.55 -6.06 12.88
N LYS A 224 -16.85 -6.67 11.94
CA LYS A 224 -17.44 -7.12 10.68
C LYS A 224 -18.36 -8.30 10.96
N GLY A 225 -19.65 -8.12 10.69
CA GLY A 225 -20.68 -9.12 11.04
C GLY A 225 -20.47 -10.49 10.39
N TRP A 226 -19.92 -10.52 9.17
CA TRP A 226 -19.64 -11.76 8.44
C TRP A 226 -18.47 -12.55 9.04
N GLU A 227 -17.34 -11.91 9.37
CA GLU A 227 -16.20 -12.58 10.02
C GLU A 227 -16.58 -13.17 11.38
N GLU A 228 -17.39 -12.46 12.15
CA GLU A 228 -17.89 -12.92 13.43
C GLU A 228 -18.93 -14.05 13.32
N LYS A 229 -19.78 -14.00 12.29
CA LYS A 229 -20.71 -15.08 11.96
C LYS A 229 -19.97 -16.34 11.57
N ASP A 230 -18.93 -16.23 10.74
CA ASP A 230 -18.10 -17.37 10.35
C ASP A 230 -17.36 -17.97 11.56
N ALA A 231 -16.85 -17.13 12.46
CA ALA A 231 -16.15 -17.60 13.66
C ALA A 231 -17.07 -18.26 14.70
N LYS A 232 -18.30 -17.76 14.88
CA LYS A 232 -19.23 -18.20 15.95
C LYS A 232 -20.37 -19.09 15.46
N GLY A 233 -20.55 -19.21 14.15
CA GLY A 233 -21.68 -19.88 13.52
C GLY A 233 -23.02 -19.16 13.70
N ALA A 234 -23.04 -17.93 14.24
CA ALA A 234 -24.26 -17.19 14.53
C ALA A 234 -24.08 -15.68 14.25
N PRO A 235 -25.14 -14.96 13.82
CA PRO A 235 -25.08 -13.52 13.60
C PRO A 235 -24.65 -12.77 14.86
N VAL A 236 -23.89 -11.68 14.69
CA VAL A 236 -23.47 -10.79 15.80
C VAL A 236 -24.67 -10.17 16.53
N VAL A 237 -25.73 -9.88 15.79
CA VAL A 237 -26.97 -9.32 16.31
C VAL A 237 -27.99 -10.45 16.40
N GLU A 238 -28.42 -10.75 17.61
CA GLU A 238 -29.45 -11.75 17.87
C GLU A 238 -30.81 -11.30 17.29
N GLY A 239 -31.61 -12.25 16.82
CA GLY A 239 -32.96 -11.97 16.32
C GLY A 239 -33.04 -11.46 14.87
N ILE A 240 -31.93 -11.46 14.12
CA ILE A 240 -32.00 -11.28 12.67
C ILE A 240 -32.66 -12.53 12.06
N ILE A 241 -33.88 -12.37 11.58
CA ILE A 241 -34.59 -13.37 10.77
C ILE A 241 -34.03 -13.26 9.35
N ASP A 242 -33.27 -14.27 8.92
CA ASP A 242 -32.79 -14.38 7.54
C ASP A 242 -33.97 -14.84 6.67
N LEU A 243 -34.58 -13.89 5.95
CA LEU A 243 -35.64 -14.22 5.00
C LEU A 243 -35.03 -14.88 3.77
N PRO A 244 -35.70 -15.87 3.16
CA PRO A 244 -35.18 -16.51 1.97
C PRO A 244 -34.94 -15.48 0.86
N ASP A 245 -33.72 -15.46 0.33
CA ASP A 245 -33.34 -14.63 -0.81
C ASP A 245 -34.20 -14.99 -2.03
N ARG A 246 -34.86 -14.00 -2.63
CA ARG A 246 -35.56 -14.19 -3.90
C ARG A 246 -34.53 -14.21 -5.04
N LEU A 247 -33.94 -15.37 -5.27
CA LEU A 247 -33.04 -15.60 -6.40
C LEU A 247 -33.84 -15.64 -7.71
N PRO A 248 -33.35 -15.03 -8.81
CA PRO A 248 -33.97 -15.16 -10.13
C PRO A 248 -33.89 -16.63 -10.61
N GLY A 249 -35.04 -17.21 -10.95
CA GLY A 249 -35.22 -18.60 -11.32
C GLY A 249 -36.68 -18.84 -11.79
N PRO A 250 -36.97 -19.93 -12.50
CA PRO A 250 -38.32 -20.21 -12.97
C PRO A 250 -39.29 -20.34 -11.78
N GLY A 251 -40.30 -19.46 -11.70
CA GLY A 251 -41.28 -19.43 -10.59
C GLY A 251 -41.02 -18.38 -9.50
N VAL A 252 -40.18 -17.37 -9.76
CA VAL A 252 -39.96 -16.21 -8.86
C VAL A 252 -40.40 -14.88 -9.46
N ASP A 253 -40.87 -14.90 -10.71
CA ASP A 253 -41.64 -13.87 -11.40
C ASP A 253 -43.08 -13.84 -10.87
N ASN A 254 -43.18 -13.71 -9.55
CA ASN A 254 -44.42 -13.78 -8.83
C ASN A 254 -45.12 -12.41 -8.87
N LEU A 255 -45.82 -12.14 -9.99
CA LEU A 255 -47.15 -11.51 -9.92
C LEU A 255 -48.15 -12.38 -9.12
N ILE A 256 -47.71 -13.57 -8.69
CA ILE A 256 -48.41 -14.55 -7.85
C ILE A 256 -47.53 -14.80 -6.60
N ALA A 257 -47.36 -13.79 -5.74
CA ALA A 257 -46.63 -13.99 -4.48
C ALA A 257 -47.48 -14.78 -3.48
N PRO A 258 -46.89 -15.58 -2.56
CA PRO A 258 -47.54 -15.89 -1.29
C PRO A 258 -47.61 -14.58 -0.50
N GLY A 259 -48.78 -13.94 -0.52
CA GLY A 259 -48.99 -12.56 -0.10
C GLY A 259 -49.60 -11.65 -1.18
N GLY A 260 -49.93 -12.18 -2.35
CA GLY A 260 -50.70 -11.45 -3.37
C GLY A 260 -52.10 -11.10 -2.86
N PHE A 261 -52.49 -9.84 -3.03
CA PHE A 261 -53.83 -9.34 -2.75
C PHE A 261 -54.87 -10.14 -3.55
N GLU A 262 -55.68 -10.97 -2.88
CA GLU A 262 -56.86 -11.55 -3.51
C GLU A 262 -57.87 -10.43 -3.79
N PRO A 263 -58.31 -10.22 -5.04
CA PRO A 263 -59.42 -9.31 -5.30
C PRO A 263 -60.67 -9.95 -4.70
N GLY A 264 -61.18 -9.37 -3.60
CA GLY A 264 -62.35 -9.87 -2.87
C GLY A 264 -63.69 -9.72 -3.59
N TYR A 265 -63.73 -9.88 -4.92
CA TYR A 265 -64.98 -9.88 -5.69
C TYR A 265 -64.85 -10.72 -6.97
N ASP A 266 -65.51 -11.88 -6.98
CA ASP A 266 -65.79 -12.64 -8.19
C ASP A 266 -66.85 -11.90 -9.01
N LEU A 267 -66.49 -11.43 -10.21
CA LEU A 267 -67.48 -10.94 -11.17
C LEU A 267 -68.16 -12.16 -11.82
N PRO A 268 -69.49 -12.32 -11.67
CA PRO A 268 -70.17 -13.48 -12.22
C PRO A 268 -70.33 -13.32 -13.74
N GLY A 269 -69.76 -14.27 -14.46
CA GLY A 269 -70.22 -14.71 -15.79
C GLY A 269 -70.02 -13.74 -16.94
N VAL A 270 -68.99 -14.00 -17.74
CA VAL A 270 -69.10 -13.80 -19.19
C VAL A 270 -68.64 -15.07 -19.87
N GLY A 271 -69.61 -15.92 -20.21
CA GLY A 271 -69.40 -17.02 -21.12
C GLY A 271 -69.42 -16.53 -22.56
N GLN A 272 -68.35 -16.82 -23.29
CA GLN A 272 -68.26 -17.48 -24.61
C GLN A 272 -66.84 -17.32 -25.13
#